data_AF-A0A962N5P6-F1
#
_entry.id   AF-A0A962N5P6-F1
#
_cell.length_a   1.000
_cell.length_b   1.000
_cell.length_c   1.000
_cell.angle_alpha   90.00
_cell.angle_beta   90.00
_cell.angle_gamma   90.00
#
_symmetry.space_group_name_H-M   'P 1'
#
loop_
_entity.id
_entity.type
_entity.pdbx_description
1 polymer ?
#
loop_
_entity_poly.entity_id
_entity_poly.type
_entity_poly.pdbx_seq_one_letter_code
_entity_poly.pdbx_strand_id
1 'polypeptide(L)'
;MDPSFNSFRYPPETEEALRQCLGRTDTTTEAFLVDCERGVAAYLRTLAGDFSGGLPATIDADLQRIEHEAAQLRSSLYALPSEISALVQLHLLGAVQMQRMRRDQAALEEPLEDLAAAIHALRLQAQDEAKLSPPALRRRLLQGLGNAWRNHFNLRPVLPGEPFETVLRILLTPLAERDPEVAEWLRRPSLAGLL
;
A
#
# COMPACT_ATOMS: atom_id res chain seq x y z
N MET A 1 -15.44 6.89 -17.87
CA MET A 1 -14.05 6.48 -17.57
C MET A 1 -14.13 5.08 -17.03
N ASP A 2 -13.45 4.12 -17.68
CA ASP A 2 -13.48 2.72 -17.27
C ASP A 2 -12.82 2.53 -15.90
N PRO A 3 -13.40 1.71 -14.99
CA PRO A 3 -12.85 1.40 -13.68
C PRO A 3 -11.75 0.32 -13.76
N SER A 4 -10.97 0.26 -14.86
CA SER A 4 -9.85 -0.66 -15.05
C SER A 4 -8.60 -0.27 -14.23
N PHE A 5 -8.83 0.35 -13.07
CA PHE A 5 -7.86 0.53 -11.99
C PHE A 5 -7.42 -0.82 -11.36
N ASN A 6 -8.11 -1.90 -11.74
CA ASN A 6 -7.92 -3.30 -11.37
C ASN A 6 -7.67 -4.10 -12.66
N SER A 7 -6.83 -5.10 -12.73
CA SER A 7 -6.11 -5.86 -11.72
C SER A 7 -5.27 -6.80 -12.57
N PHE A 8 -3.96 -6.87 -12.35
CA PHE A 8 -3.27 -8.09 -12.78
C PHE A 8 -4.01 -9.23 -12.10
N ARG A 9 -4.51 -10.17 -12.89
CA ARG A 9 -5.12 -11.41 -12.41
C ARG A 9 -4.26 -12.54 -12.88
N TYR A 10 -4.02 -13.50 -12.00
CA TYR A 10 -3.37 -14.71 -12.43
C TYR A 10 -4.26 -15.43 -13.45
N PRO A 11 -3.68 -16.01 -14.53
CA PRO A 11 -4.43 -16.89 -15.40
C PRO A 11 -5.04 -18.06 -14.60
N PRO A 12 -6.21 -18.60 -14.98
CA PRO A 12 -6.86 -19.69 -14.26
C PRO A 12 -5.95 -20.90 -14.01
N GLU A 13 -5.09 -21.23 -14.97
CA GLU A 13 -4.08 -22.29 -14.87
C GLU A 13 -3.03 -22.02 -13.78
N THR A 14 -2.68 -20.75 -13.56
CA THR A 14 -1.74 -20.35 -12.52
C THR A 14 -2.41 -20.40 -11.15
N GLU A 15 -3.65 -19.92 -11.04
CA GLU A 15 -4.43 -20.06 -9.80
C GLU A 15 -4.61 -21.53 -9.39
N GLU A 16 -4.96 -22.39 -10.35
CA GLU A 16 -5.14 -23.82 -10.11
C GLU A 16 -3.82 -24.48 -9.66
N ALA A 17 -2.71 -24.18 -10.34
CA ALA A 17 -1.39 -24.65 -9.93
C ALA A 17 -1.01 -24.18 -8.51
N LEU A 18 -1.35 -22.94 -8.14
CA LEU A 18 -1.12 -22.41 -6.79
C LEU A 18 -1.98 -23.13 -5.75
N ARG A 19 -3.28 -23.33 -6.02
CA ARG A 19 -4.19 -24.07 -5.14
C ARG A 19 -3.71 -25.51 -4.93
N GLN A 20 -3.28 -26.19 -5.99
CA GLN A 20 -2.70 -27.53 -5.93
C GLN A 20 -1.39 -27.56 -5.12
N CYS A 21 -0.50 -26.58 -5.34
CA CYS A 21 0.78 -26.48 -4.61
C CYS A 21 0.59 -26.19 -3.12
N LEU A 22 -0.38 -25.34 -2.76
CA LEU A 22 -0.70 -25.01 -1.38
C LEU A 22 -1.48 -26.13 -0.68
N GLY A 23 -2.16 -27.00 -1.45
CA GLY A 23 -3.01 -28.07 -0.93
C GLY A 23 -4.26 -27.55 -0.21
N ARG A 24 -4.71 -26.33 -0.54
CA ARG A 24 -5.83 -25.65 0.12
C ARG A 24 -6.50 -24.64 -0.80
N THR A 25 -7.77 -24.39 -0.52
CA THR A 25 -8.65 -23.45 -1.25
C THR A 25 -9.48 -22.61 -0.29
N ASP A 26 -8.91 -22.29 0.88
CA ASP A 26 -9.56 -21.54 1.95
C ASP A 26 -9.45 -20.03 1.73
N THR A 27 -10.14 -19.26 2.58
CA THR A 27 -10.12 -17.79 2.54
C THR A 27 -8.72 -17.20 2.68
N THR A 28 -7.82 -17.88 3.42
CA THR A 28 -6.40 -17.51 3.54
C THR A 28 -5.70 -17.55 2.19
N THR A 29 -5.94 -18.60 1.41
CA THR A 29 -5.36 -18.78 0.08
C THR A 29 -5.87 -17.72 -0.89
N GLU A 30 -7.17 -17.44 -0.88
CA GLU A 30 -7.75 -16.37 -1.69
C GLU A 30 -7.20 -14.98 -1.31
N ALA A 31 -7.07 -14.69 -0.02
CA ALA A 31 -6.47 -13.43 0.44
C ALA A 31 -4.99 -13.31 0.03
N PHE A 32 -4.23 -14.39 0.12
CA PHE A 32 -2.85 -14.45 -0.34
C PHE A 32 -2.74 -14.19 -1.85
N LEU A 33 -3.60 -14.80 -2.67
CA LEU A 33 -3.63 -14.58 -4.12
C LEU A 33 -3.91 -13.13 -4.45
N VAL A 34 -4.92 -12.52 -3.81
CA VAL A 34 -5.26 -11.11 -3.99
C VAL A 34 -4.07 -10.19 -3.65
N ASP A 35 -3.35 -10.47 -2.57
CA ASP A 35 -2.17 -9.68 -2.21
C ASP A 35 -1.02 -9.86 -3.21
N CYS A 36 -0.80 -11.07 -3.71
CA CYS A 36 0.18 -11.33 -4.76
C CYS A 36 -0.19 -10.60 -6.06
N GLU A 37 -1.45 -10.66 -6.48
CA GLU A 37 -1.98 -9.97 -7.66
C GLU A 37 -1.79 -8.47 -7.57
N ARG A 38 -2.07 -7.87 -6.40
CA ARG A 38 -1.82 -6.45 -6.14
C ARG A 38 -0.34 -6.10 -6.21
N GLY A 39 0.52 -6.92 -5.60
CA GLY A 39 1.97 -6.73 -5.65
C GLY A 39 2.53 -6.78 -7.08
N VAL A 40 2.07 -7.75 -7.87
CA VAL A 40 2.47 -7.90 -9.27
C VAL A 40 1.90 -6.78 -10.15
N ALA A 41 0.64 -6.39 -9.95
CA ALA A 41 0.05 -5.25 -10.65
C ALA A 41 0.86 -3.98 -10.41
N ALA A 42 1.20 -3.70 -9.15
CA ALA A 42 2.04 -2.56 -8.78
C ALA A 42 3.41 -2.63 -9.46
N TYR A 43 4.08 -3.79 -9.40
CA TYR A 43 5.37 -4.02 -10.05
C TYR A 43 5.35 -3.71 -11.56
N LEU A 44 4.39 -4.29 -12.29
CA LEU A 44 4.27 -4.12 -13.74
C LEU A 44 4.02 -2.67 -14.15
N ARG A 45 3.24 -1.94 -13.36
CA ARG A 45 3.00 -0.51 -13.59
C ARG A 45 4.24 0.32 -13.34
N THR A 46 4.99 0.04 -12.29
CA THR A 46 6.27 0.73 -12.05
C THR A 46 7.26 0.44 -13.17
N LEU A 47 7.33 -0.81 -13.63
CA LEU A 47 8.20 -1.21 -14.74
C LEU A 47 7.80 -0.51 -16.06
N ALA A 48 6.51 -0.30 -16.31
CA ALA A 48 6.00 0.44 -17.46
C ALA A 48 6.22 1.96 -17.37
N GLY A 49 6.69 2.48 -16.23
CA GLY A 49 6.92 3.91 -16.01
C GLY A 49 5.67 4.69 -15.63
N ASP A 50 4.55 4.03 -15.30
CA ASP A 50 3.29 4.66 -14.89
C ASP A 50 3.43 5.52 -13.62
N PHE A 51 4.46 5.24 -12.83
CA PHE A 51 4.77 5.93 -11.57
C PHE A 51 6.00 6.82 -11.68
N SER A 52 6.41 7.23 -12.89
CA SER A 52 7.62 8.05 -13.12
C SER A 52 7.67 9.38 -12.34
N GLY A 53 6.56 9.83 -11.76
CA GLY A 53 6.47 10.99 -10.85
C GLY A 53 6.12 10.65 -9.39
N GLY A 54 6.06 9.38 -8.99
CA GLY A 54 5.61 8.93 -7.67
C GLY A 54 4.25 8.23 -7.72
N LEU A 55 3.28 8.71 -6.93
CA LEU A 55 1.96 8.09 -6.82
C LEU A 55 1.16 8.19 -8.13
N PRO A 56 0.23 7.25 -8.40
CA PRO A 56 -0.71 7.42 -9.50
C PRO A 56 -1.56 8.68 -9.30
N ALA A 57 -1.87 9.38 -10.40
CA ALA A 57 -2.50 10.69 -10.38
C ALA A 57 -3.81 10.76 -9.56
N THR A 58 -4.63 9.71 -9.57
CA THR A 58 -5.86 9.67 -8.77
C THR A 58 -5.57 9.59 -7.28
N ILE A 59 -4.59 8.78 -6.86
CA ILE A 59 -4.19 8.66 -5.47
C ILE A 59 -3.53 9.97 -5.01
N ASP A 60 -2.66 10.57 -5.83
CA ASP A 60 -2.06 11.87 -5.46
C ASP A 60 -3.14 12.96 -5.32
N ALA A 61 -4.13 12.99 -6.21
CA ALA A 61 -5.25 13.93 -6.10
C ALA A 61 -6.12 13.69 -4.85
N ASP A 62 -6.38 12.43 -4.50
CA ASP A 62 -7.12 12.07 -3.29
C ASP A 62 -6.35 12.46 -2.02
N LEU A 63 -5.04 12.23 -1.98
CA LEU A 63 -4.19 12.65 -0.87
C LEU A 63 -4.10 14.17 -0.75
N GLN A 64 -3.97 14.90 -1.86
CA GLN A 64 -4.01 16.37 -1.86
C GLN A 64 -5.34 16.90 -1.35
N ARG A 65 -6.46 16.25 -1.70
CA ARG A 65 -7.78 16.60 -1.20
C ARG A 65 -7.91 16.36 0.30
N ILE A 66 -7.43 15.22 0.80
CA ILE A 66 -7.40 14.93 2.25
C ILE A 66 -6.55 15.97 2.99
N GLU A 67 -5.37 16.30 2.47
CA GLU A 67 -4.48 17.31 3.05
C GLU A 67 -5.16 18.69 3.09
N HIS A 68 -5.87 19.06 2.01
CA HIS A 68 -6.62 20.31 1.94
C HIS A 68 -7.78 20.35 2.95
N GLU A 69 -8.58 19.29 3.04
CA GLU A 69 -9.68 19.17 4.00
C GLU A 69 -9.17 19.20 5.44
N ALA A 70 -8.05 18.51 5.74
CA ALA A 70 -7.41 18.55 7.04
C ALA A 70 -6.91 19.96 7.41
N ALA A 71 -6.32 20.69 6.44
CA ALA A 71 -5.89 22.06 6.64
C ALA A 71 -7.06 23.01 6.90
N GLN A 72 -8.18 22.86 6.18
CA GLN A 72 -9.40 23.63 6.41
C GLN A 72 -10.00 23.35 7.79
N LEU A 73 -10.04 22.08 8.20
CA LEU A 73 -10.52 21.70 9.53
C LEU A 73 -9.65 22.30 10.63
N ARG A 74 -8.32 22.22 10.49
CA ARG A 74 -7.38 22.84 11.43
C ARG A 74 -7.57 24.36 11.52
N SER A 75 -7.75 25.04 10.39
CA SER A 75 -8.03 26.49 10.40
C SER A 75 -9.32 26.82 11.17
N SER A 76 -10.37 26.01 10.99
CA SER A 76 -11.63 26.16 11.72
C SER A 76 -11.46 25.89 13.21
N LEU A 77 -10.66 24.88 13.58
CA LEU A 77 -10.33 24.56 14.97
C LEU A 77 -9.59 25.71 15.65
N TYR A 78 -8.65 26.38 14.98
CA TYR A 78 -7.98 27.55 15.55
C TYR A 78 -8.89 28.77 15.73
N ALA A 79 -9.97 28.90 14.94
CA ALA A 79 -10.93 29.99 15.08
C ALA A 79 -11.92 29.76 16.25
N LEU A 80 -12.26 28.50 16.55
CA LEU A 80 -13.24 28.11 17.57
C LEU A 80 -13.06 28.74 18.96
N PRO A 81 -11.84 28.84 19.55
CA PRO A 81 -11.66 29.47 20.86
C PRO A 81 -12.17 30.92 20.93
N SER A 82 -12.03 31.67 19.85
CA SER A 82 -12.45 33.07 19.77
C SER A 82 -13.98 33.19 19.69
N GLU A 83 -14.61 32.34 18.90
CA GLU A 83 -16.07 32.27 18.74
C GLU A 83 -16.75 31.79 20.03
N ILE A 84 -16.22 30.74 20.65
CA ILE A 84 -16.71 30.24 21.95
C ILE A 84 -16.57 31.32 23.03
N SER A 85 -15.45 32.07 23.04
CA SER A 85 -15.27 33.15 24.01
C SER A 85 -16.30 34.26 23.82
N ALA A 86 -16.66 34.61 22.58
CA ALA A 86 -17.74 35.55 22.29
C ALA A 86 -19.10 35.04 22.79
N LEU A 87 -19.41 33.75 22.58
CA LEU A 87 -20.65 33.14 23.07
C LEU A 87 -20.74 33.10 24.60
N VAL A 88 -19.61 32.88 25.30
CA VAL A 88 -19.55 32.95 26.77
C VAL A 88 -19.79 34.38 27.26
N GLN A 89 -19.21 35.39 26.61
CA GLN A 89 -19.45 36.80 26.94
C GLN A 89 -20.93 37.18 26.77
N LEU A 90 -21.60 36.60 25.78
CA LEU A 90 -23.04 36.74 25.55
C LEU A 90 -23.90 35.87 26.50
N HIS A 91 -23.29 35.14 27.44
CA HIS A 91 -23.96 34.23 28.37
C HIS A 91 -24.77 33.11 27.68
N LEU A 92 -24.41 32.78 26.44
CA LEU A 92 -25.05 31.74 25.64
C LEU A 92 -24.44 30.35 25.86
N LEU A 93 -23.26 30.29 26.49
CA LEU A 93 -22.54 29.06 26.81
C LEU A 93 -22.01 29.08 28.25
N GLY A 94 -22.09 27.94 28.93
CA GLY A 94 -21.52 27.75 30.26
C GLY A 94 -20.02 27.41 30.22
N ALA A 95 -19.31 27.70 31.31
CA ALA A 95 -17.87 27.46 31.43
C ALA A 95 -17.48 25.98 31.28
N VAL A 96 -18.35 25.05 31.70
CA VAL A 96 -18.11 23.60 31.57
C VAL A 96 -18.11 23.16 30.11
N GLN A 97 -19.04 23.67 29.30
CA GLN A 97 -19.11 23.40 27.87
C GLN A 97 -17.87 23.96 27.15
N MET A 98 -17.44 25.17 27.52
CA MET A 98 -16.20 25.76 26.99
C MET A 98 -14.97 24.88 27.25
N GLN A 99 -14.81 24.37 28.47
CA GLN A 99 -13.65 23.57 28.85
C GLN A 99 -13.65 22.22 28.14
N ARG A 100 -14.83 21.62 27.91
CA ARG A 100 -14.97 20.40 27.10
C ARG A 100 -14.59 20.64 25.65
N MET A 101 -15.12 21.70 25.02
CA MET A 101 -14.80 22.03 23.63
C MET A 101 -13.31 22.31 23.41
N ARG A 102 -12.65 23.01 24.35
CA ARG A 102 -11.19 23.24 24.30
C ARG A 102 -10.39 21.94 24.37
N ARG A 103 -10.83 20.99 25.19
CA ARG A 103 -10.19 19.67 25.30
C ARG A 103 -10.37 18.86 24.02
N ASP A 104 -11.58 18.86 23.46
CA ASP A 104 -11.89 18.13 22.22
C ASP A 104 -11.12 18.74 21.04
N GLN A 105 -10.98 20.06 20.99
CA GLN A 105 -10.12 20.75 20.02
C GLN A 105 -8.66 20.30 20.14
N ALA A 106 -8.07 20.37 21.35
CA ALA A 106 -6.68 19.97 21.55
C ALA A 106 -6.42 18.50 21.17
N ALA A 107 -7.43 17.62 21.35
CA ALA A 107 -7.34 16.22 20.95
C ALA A 107 -7.40 16.00 19.42
N LEU A 108 -7.83 16.99 18.64
CA LEU A 108 -7.93 16.91 17.17
C LEU A 108 -6.77 17.59 16.45
N GLU A 109 -6.06 18.53 17.09
CA GLU A 109 -4.94 19.26 16.47
C GLU A 109 -3.79 18.32 16.09
N GLU A 110 -3.29 17.51 17.04
CA GLU A 110 -2.17 16.58 16.83
C GLU A 110 -2.46 15.53 15.74
N PRO A 111 -3.61 14.81 15.75
CA PRO A 111 -3.94 13.86 14.69
C PRO A 111 -4.01 14.47 13.28
N LEU A 112 -4.43 15.73 13.14
CA LEU A 112 -4.49 16.39 11.84
C LEU A 112 -3.10 16.76 11.32
N GLU A 113 -2.18 17.15 12.21
CA GLU A 113 -0.78 17.40 11.87
C GLU A 113 -0.05 16.10 11.49
N ASP A 114 -0.27 15.04 12.27
CA ASP A 114 0.26 13.71 11.98
C ASP A 114 -0.23 13.17 10.64
N LEU A 115 -1.51 13.37 10.31
CA LEU A 115 -2.06 12.97 9.02
C LEU A 115 -1.37 13.69 7.87
N ALA A 116 -1.20 15.01 7.96
CA ALA A 116 -0.52 15.78 6.92
C ALA A 116 0.95 15.34 6.77
N ALA A 117 1.66 15.12 7.89
CA ALA A 117 3.02 14.61 7.90
C ALA A 117 3.12 13.21 7.27
N ALA A 118 2.20 12.31 7.59
CA ALA A 118 2.14 10.96 7.03
C ALA A 118 1.88 10.98 5.52
N ILE A 119 0.97 11.84 5.04
CA ILE A 119 0.70 12.03 3.61
C ILE A 119 1.95 12.56 2.90
N HIS A 120 2.62 13.56 3.48
CA HIS A 120 3.85 14.11 2.91
C HIS A 120 4.97 13.06 2.83
N ALA A 121 5.18 12.31 3.91
CA ALA A 121 6.16 11.22 3.96
C ALA A 121 5.86 10.14 2.91
N LEU A 122 4.60 9.76 2.75
CA LEU A 122 4.16 8.80 1.74
C LEU A 122 4.47 9.28 0.31
N ARG A 123 4.22 10.56 0.03
CA ARG A 123 4.51 11.17 -1.29
C ARG A 123 6.01 11.21 -1.58
N LEU A 124 6.82 11.60 -0.61
CA LEU A 124 8.29 11.59 -0.74
C LEU A 124 8.81 10.16 -0.97
N GLN A 125 8.35 9.22 -0.17
CA GLN A 125 8.72 7.82 -0.30
C GLN A 125 8.35 7.28 -1.69
N ALA A 126 7.15 7.58 -2.18
CA ALA A 126 6.71 7.17 -3.52
C ALA A 126 7.58 7.79 -4.63
N GLN A 127 8.01 9.05 -4.49
CA GLN A 127 8.91 9.70 -5.44
C GLN A 127 10.31 9.07 -5.45
N ASP A 128 10.82 8.67 -4.29
CA ASP A 128 12.10 7.97 -4.22
C ASP A 128 11.99 6.54 -4.76
N GLU A 129 10.85 5.88 -4.53
CA GLU A 129 10.55 4.57 -5.11
C GLU A 129 10.39 4.61 -6.63
N ALA A 130 9.88 5.70 -7.19
CA ALA A 130 9.79 5.92 -8.63
C ALA A 130 11.15 5.97 -9.34
N LYS A 131 12.22 6.31 -8.60
CA LYS A 131 13.61 6.38 -9.12
C LYS A 131 14.34 5.04 -9.03
N LEU A 132 13.70 4.00 -8.50
CA LEU A 132 14.36 2.71 -8.31
C LEU A 132 14.76 2.09 -9.65
N SER A 133 15.98 1.58 -9.70
CA SER A 133 16.46 0.79 -10.84
C SER A 133 15.65 -0.51 -10.98
N PRO A 134 15.51 -1.07 -12.20
CA PRO A 134 14.80 -2.33 -12.42
C PRO A 134 15.24 -3.50 -11.50
N PRO A 135 16.54 -3.69 -11.19
CA PRO A 135 16.95 -4.69 -10.21
C PRO A 135 16.40 -4.46 -8.80
N ALA A 136 16.30 -3.20 -8.37
CA ALA A 136 15.75 -2.85 -7.05
C ALA A 136 14.23 -3.07 -7.00
N LEU A 137 13.51 -2.73 -8.08
CA LEU A 137 12.08 -3.01 -8.21
C LEU A 137 11.78 -4.51 -8.12
N ARG A 138 12.57 -5.34 -8.82
CA ARG A 138 12.43 -6.79 -8.75
C ARG A 138 12.69 -7.35 -7.35
N ARG A 139 13.74 -6.88 -6.66
CA ARG A 139 13.98 -7.28 -5.26
C ARG A 139 12.80 -6.92 -4.37
N ARG A 140 12.18 -5.76 -4.59
CA ARG A 140 11.00 -5.32 -3.84
C ARG A 140 9.76 -6.15 -4.13
N LEU A 141 9.56 -6.56 -5.39
CA LEU A 141 8.54 -7.56 -5.75
C LEU A 141 8.74 -8.85 -4.94
N LEU A 142 9.96 -9.41 -4.95
CA LEU A 142 10.26 -10.65 -4.22
C LEU A 142 10.03 -10.51 -2.71
N GLN A 143 10.45 -9.39 -2.12
CA GLN A 143 10.17 -9.08 -0.71
C GLN A 143 8.66 -8.97 -0.44
N GLY A 144 7.90 -8.33 -1.34
CA GLY A 144 6.45 -8.22 -1.24
C GLY A 144 5.76 -9.59 -1.25
N LEU A 145 6.14 -10.46 -2.19
CA LEU A 145 5.62 -11.83 -2.27
C LEU A 145 6.00 -12.67 -1.03
N GLY A 146 7.24 -12.53 -0.54
CA GLY A 146 7.70 -13.18 0.68
C GLY A 146 6.98 -12.69 1.94
N ASN A 147 6.65 -11.40 2.01
CA ASN A 147 5.85 -10.83 3.10
C ASN A 147 4.41 -11.31 3.05
N ALA A 148 3.79 -11.36 1.87
CA ALA A 148 2.45 -11.92 1.69
C ALA A 148 2.40 -13.38 2.16
N TRP A 149 3.39 -14.19 1.76
CA TRP A 149 3.53 -15.57 2.23
C TRP A 149 3.61 -15.66 3.76
N ARG A 150 4.49 -14.84 4.36
CA ARG A 150 4.68 -14.82 5.81
C ARG A 150 3.41 -14.42 6.54
N ASN A 151 2.70 -13.41 6.06
CA ASN A 151 1.51 -12.87 6.72
C ASN A 151 0.35 -13.86 6.71
N HIS A 152 0.16 -14.59 5.61
CA HIS A 152 -0.99 -15.49 5.45
C HIS A 152 -0.72 -16.89 5.99
N PHE A 153 0.49 -17.41 5.85
CA PHE A 153 0.81 -18.77 6.26
C PHE A 153 1.59 -18.85 7.58
N ASN A 154 2.04 -17.71 8.12
CA ASN A 154 2.92 -17.65 9.29
C ASN A 154 4.20 -18.50 9.14
N LEU A 155 4.66 -18.65 7.89
CA LEU A 155 5.86 -19.40 7.53
C LEU A 155 6.93 -18.43 7.04
N ARG A 156 8.20 -18.74 7.30
CA ARG A 156 9.30 -17.98 6.70
C ARG A 156 9.40 -18.31 5.21
N PRO A 157 9.65 -17.32 4.33
CA PRO A 157 9.93 -17.58 2.93
C PRO A 157 11.38 -18.08 2.79
N VAL A 158 11.58 -19.40 2.85
CA VAL A 158 12.90 -20.03 2.79
C VAL A 158 13.22 -20.50 1.37
N LEU A 159 14.48 -20.27 0.94
CA LEU A 159 15.09 -20.79 -0.29
C LEU A 159 16.45 -21.42 0.06
N PRO A 160 16.91 -22.50 -0.61
CA PRO A 160 16.21 -23.32 -1.60
C PRO A 160 15.47 -24.54 -1.01
N GLY A 161 14.54 -25.11 -1.78
CA GLY A 161 14.01 -26.46 -1.51
C GLY A 161 12.86 -26.57 -0.50
N GLU A 162 12.20 -25.44 -0.18
CA GLU A 162 11.02 -25.37 0.68
C GLU A 162 9.79 -24.86 -0.10
N PRO A 163 8.54 -25.09 0.37
CA PRO A 163 7.32 -24.91 -0.42
C PRO A 163 7.15 -23.51 -1.03
N PHE A 164 7.76 -22.49 -0.42
CA PHE A 164 7.76 -21.13 -0.95
C PHE A 164 8.48 -21.01 -2.31
N GLU A 165 9.56 -21.75 -2.58
CA GLU A 165 10.26 -21.67 -3.87
C GLU A 165 9.36 -22.11 -5.03
N THR A 166 8.62 -23.20 -4.82
CA THR A 166 7.66 -23.72 -5.82
C THR A 166 6.54 -22.73 -6.06
N VAL A 167 5.94 -22.20 -4.99
CA VAL A 167 4.89 -21.17 -5.07
C VAL A 167 5.41 -19.92 -5.80
N LEU A 168 6.61 -19.46 -5.44
CA LEU A 168 7.22 -18.29 -6.04
C LEU A 168 7.46 -18.49 -7.55
N ARG A 169 7.92 -19.66 -7.99
CA ARG A 169 8.07 -19.97 -9.42
C ARG A 169 6.75 -19.90 -10.17
N ILE A 170 5.67 -20.44 -9.59
CA ILE A 170 4.34 -20.37 -10.18
C ILE A 170 3.87 -18.91 -10.30
N LEU A 171 4.01 -18.12 -9.23
CA LEU A 171 3.65 -16.68 -9.22
C LEU A 171 4.45 -15.87 -10.25
N LEU A 172 5.72 -16.18 -10.45
CA LEU A 172 6.59 -15.47 -11.39
C LEU A 172 6.38 -15.89 -12.85
N THR A 173 5.74 -17.03 -13.12
CA THR A 173 5.63 -17.59 -14.48
C THR A 173 4.91 -16.64 -15.45
N PRO A 174 3.75 -16.03 -15.10
CA PRO A 174 3.08 -15.08 -15.99
C PRO A 174 3.84 -13.76 -16.18
N LEU A 175 4.86 -13.50 -15.35
CA LEU A 175 5.70 -12.31 -15.48
C LEU A 175 6.87 -12.51 -16.44
N ALA A 176 7.26 -13.74 -16.73
CA ALA A 176 8.39 -14.05 -17.61
C ALA A 176 8.23 -13.47 -19.02
N GLU A 177 6.98 -13.35 -19.50
CA GLU A 177 6.69 -12.75 -20.81
C GLU A 177 6.88 -11.23 -20.83
N ARG A 178 6.83 -10.58 -19.65
CA ARG A 178 6.85 -9.13 -19.48
C ARG A 178 8.18 -8.61 -18.94
N ASP A 179 8.96 -9.45 -18.27
CA ASP A 179 10.29 -9.13 -17.75
C ASP A 179 11.30 -10.24 -18.10
N PRO A 180 12.24 -9.98 -19.05
CA PRO A 180 13.26 -10.94 -19.45
C PRO A 180 14.16 -11.44 -18.32
N GLU A 181 14.39 -10.63 -17.28
CA GLU A 181 15.20 -11.03 -16.13
C GLU A 181 14.47 -12.07 -15.29
N VAL A 182 13.15 -11.92 -15.13
CA VAL A 182 12.30 -12.92 -14.44
C VAL A 182 12.30 -14.23 -15.24
N ALA A 183 12.26 -14.15 -16.57
CA ALA A 183 12.40 -15.34 -17.42
C ALA A 183 13.75 -16.03 -17.22
N GLU A 184 14.84 -15.27 -17.04
CA GLU A 184 16.15 -15.83 -16.72
C GLU A 184 16.16 -16.54 -15.36
N TRP A 185 15.56 -15.94 -14.33
CA TRP A 185 15.46 -16.55 -13.00
C TRP A 185 14.76 -17.90 -13.03
N LEU A 186 13.65 -18.00 -13.76
CA LEU A 186 12.88 -19.23 -13.87
C LEU A 186 13.67 -20.37 -14.55
N ARG A 187 14.64 -20.05 -15.41
CA ARG A 187 15.55 -21.03 -16.02
C ARG A 187 16.61 -21.56 -15.05
N ARG A 188 16.87 -20.86 -13.94
CA ARG A 188 17.86 -21.28 -12.95
C ARG A 188 17.34 -22.52 -12.21
N PRO A 189 18.22 -23.49 -11.87
CA PRO A 189 17.83 -24.68 -11.12
C PRO A 189 17.33 -24.35 -9.71
N SER A 190 17.74 -23.19 -9.17
CA SER A 190 17.26 -22.67 -7.91
C SER A 190 17.12 -21.14 -7.94
N LEU A 191 16.16 -20.63 -7.18
CA LEU A 191 15.98 -19.20 -6.89
C LEU A 191 16.83 -18.70 -5.70
N ALA A 192 17.72 -19.55 -5.16
CA ALA A 192 18.62 -19.16 -4.07
C ALA A 192 19.43 -17.89 -4.42
N GLY A 193 19.50 -16.96 -3.45
CA GLY A 193 20.21 -15.68 -3.61
C GLY A 193 19.40 -14.55 -4.25
N LEU A 194 18.11 -14.76 -4.52
CA LEU A 194 17.20 -13.71 -5.02
C LEU A 194 16.49 -12.91 -3.90
N LEU A 195 16.31 -13.52 -2.71
CA LEU A 195 15.83 -12.88 -1.49
C LEU A 195 17.00 -12.38 -0.65
#